data_AF-A0A090WDI8-F1
#
_entry.id   AF-A0A090WDI8-F1
#
_cell.length_a   1.000
_cell.length_b   1.000
_cell.length_c   1.000
_cell.angle_alpha   90.00
_cell.angle_beta   90.00
_cell.angle_gamma   90.00
#
_symmetry.space_group_name_H-M   'P 1'
#
loop_
_entity.id
_entity.type
_entity.pdbx_description
1 polymer ?
#
loop_
_entity_poly.entity_id
_entity_poly.type
_entity_poly.pdbx_seq_one_letter_code
_entity_poly.pdbx_strand_id
1 'polypeptide(L)'
;MNEDQKQKEEKLEIYIPNGPRLGTNVIEAKGVSKAFGDKLLYEDLNFVLPQNGIVGIIGPNGAGKTTIFKMIMGQEQPDKGSFTVGETVKLAYVDQSHSDIDR
;
A
#
# COMPACT_ATOMS: atom_id res chain seq x y z
N MET A 1 -12.63 39.23 11.78
CA MET A 1 -12.74 37.76 11.93
C MET A 1 -12.83 37.49 13.42
N ASN A 2 -13.94 36.89 13.88
CA ASN A 2 -14.18 36.69 15.33
C ASN A 2 -13.16 35.72 15.92
N GLU A 3 -12.66 36.02 17.11
CA GLU A 3 -11.73 35.16 17.88
C GLU A 3 -12.31 33.74 18.10
N ASP A 4 -13.64 33.64 18.23
CA ASP A 4 -14.37 32.38 18.34
C ASP A 4 -14.26 31.48 17.10
N GLN A 5 -14.13 32.06 15.91
CA GLN A 5 -13.98 31.29 14.66
C GLN A 5 -12.58 30.69 14.57
N LYS A 6 -11.56 31.44 14.99
CA LYS A 6 -10.16 31.04 14.96
C LYS A 6 -9.86 29.88 15.92
N GLN A 7 -10.43 29.92 17.12
CA GLN A 7 -10.33 28.82 18.10
C GLN A 7 -11.06 27.54 17.64
N LYS A 8 -12.14 27.68 16.87
CA LYS A 8 -12.88 26.54 16.33
C LYS A 8 -12.14 25.88 15.18
N GLU A 9 -11.43 26.67 14.37
CA GLU A 9 -10.52 26.19 13.31
C GLU A 9 -9.29 25.48 13.88
N GLU A 10 -8.65 26.00 14.94
CA GLU A 10 -7.54 25.33 15.63
C GLU A 10 -7.94 23.98 16.25
N LYS A 11 -9.20 23.84 16.69
CA LYS A 11 -9.73 22.56 17.19
C LYS A 11 -10.05 21.54 16.10
N LEU A 12 -10.03 21.92 14.82
CA LEU A 12 -10.34 21.03 13.69
C LEU A 12 -9.09 20.39 13.06
N GLU A 13 -7.89 20.63 13.60
CA GLU A 13 -6.69 19.99 13.11
C GLU A 13 -6.64 18.50 13.50
N ILE A 14 -6.54 17.64 12.48
CA ILE A 14 -6.29 16.22 12.69
C ILE A 14 -4.84 16.06 13.14
N TYR A 15 -4.64 15.81 14.44
CA TYR A 15 -3.34 15.46 14.99
C TYR A 15 -3.00 14.00 14.67
N ILE A 16 -1.94 13.79 13.89
CA ILE A 16 -1.37 12.46 13.62
C ILE A 16 -0.11 12.29 14.47
N PRO A 17 -0.10 11.41 15.48
CA PRO A 17 1.09 11.18 16.29
C PRO A 17 2.18 10.50 15.46
N ASN A 18 3.44 10.72 15.85
CA ASN A 18 4.56 10.03 15.23
C ASN A 18 4.47 8.53 15.49
N GLY A 19 4.53 7.73 14.42
CA GLY A 19 4.59 6.29 14.50
C GLY A 19 5.95 5.76 14.98
N PRO A 20 6.07 4.43 15.22
CA PRO A 20 7.35 3.79 15.45
C PRO A 20 8.29 3.99 14.25
N ARG A 21 9.60 3.83 14.48
CA ARG A 21 10.60 3.97 13.41
C ARG A 21 10.35 2.94 12.30
N LEU A 22 10.33 3.43 11.07
CA LEU A 22 10.27 2.62 9.86
C LEU A 22 11.71 2.29 9.41
N GLY A 23 11.98 1.03 9.12
CA GLY A 23 13.26 0.57 8.57
C GLY A 23 13.46 1.05 7.13
N THR A 24 14.69 0.88 6.63
CA THR A 24 15.10 1.36 5.29
C THR A 24 14.40 0.63 4.15
N ASN A 25 14.18 -0.68 4.30
CA ASN A 25 13.47 -1.50 3.32
C ASN A 25 12.02 -1.69 3.79
N VAL A 26 11.06 -1.15 3.03
CA VAL A 26 9.64 -1.22 3.37
C VAL A 26 8.99 -2.38 2.62
N ILE A 27 9.13 -2.42 1.30
CA ILE A 27 8.65 -3.51 0.44
C ILE A 27 9.75 -3.86 -0.55
N GLU A 28 9.93 -5.14 -0.81
CA GLU A 28 10.83 -5.64 -1.85
C GLU A 28 10.13 -6.73 -2.68
N ALA A 29 10.17 -6.58 -4.00
CA ALA A 29 9.80 -7.61 -4.95
C ALA A 29 11.08 -8.12 -5.62
N LYS A 30 11.31 -9.43 -5.59
CA LYS A 30 12.41 -10.10 -6.27
C LYS A 30 11.88 -11.16 -7.21
N GLY A 31 12.07 -10.95 -8.51
CA GLY A 31 11.69 -11.84 -9.59
C GLY A 31 10.25 -12.32 -9.55
N VAL A 32 9.32 -11.43 -9.19
CA VAL A 32 7.93 -11.83 -8.98
C VAL A 32 7.22 -12.06 -10.29
N SER A 33 6.67 -13.26 -10.46
CA SER A 33 5.76 -13.59 -11.56
C SER A 33 4.40 -14.01 -11.04
N LYS A 34 3.34 -13.62 -11.75
CA LYS A 34 1.96 -14.01 -11.44
C LYS A 34 1.13 -14.13 -12.71
N ALA A 35 0.38 -15.22 -12.82
CA ALA A 35 -0.65 -15.43 -13.83
C ALA A 35 -1.93 -15.97 -13.18
N PHE A 36 -3.07 -15.75 -13.84
CA PHE A 36 -4.32 -16.43 -13.54
C PHE A 36 -4.81 -17.15 -14.80
N GLY A 37 -4.68 -18.48 -14.81
CA GLY A 37 -4.86 -19.27 -16.03
C GLY A 37 -3.90 -18.79 -17.11
N ASP A 38 -4.43 -18.50 -18.30
CA ASP A 38 -3.65 -18.03 -19.44
C ASP A 38 -3.31 -16.53 -19.39
N LYS A 39 -3.81 -15.81 -18.38
CA LYS A 39 -3.60 -14.36 -18.25
C LYS A 39 -2.38 -14.05 -17.39
N LEU A 40 -1.29 -13.70 -18.06
CA LEU A 40 -0.09 -13.15 -17.42
C LEU A 40 -0.36 -11.74 -16.86
N LEU A 41 -0.04 -11.53 -15.58
CA LEU A 41 -0.09 -10.20 -14.95
C LEU A 41 1.30 -9.59 -14.79
N TYR A 42 2.24 -10.40 -14.30
CA TYR A 42 3.62 -10.01 -14.04
C TYR A 42 4.57 -11.11 -14.48
N GLU A 43 5.69 -10.70 -15.04
CA GLU A 43 6.83 -11.55 -15.33
C GLU A 43 8.08 -10.84 -14.84
N ASP A 44 8.81 -11.48 -13.93
CA ASP A 44 10.10 -11.00 -13.39
C ASP A 44 10.04 -9.56 -12.83
N LEU A 45 9.00 -9.24 -12.06
CA LEU A 45 8.85 -7.94 -11.42
C LEU A 45 9.87 -7.78 -10.29
N ASN A 46 10.70 -6.75 -10.39
CA ASN A 46 11.73 -6.40 -9.42
C ASN A 46 11.60 -4.93 -9.01
N PHE A 47 11.39 -4.66 -7.72
CA PHE A 47 11.41 -3.29 -7.19
C PHE A 47 11.67 -3.26 -5.68
N VAL A 48 12.14 -2.11 -5.20
CA VAL A 48 12.29 -1.82 -3.77
C VAL A 48 11.55 -0.51 -3.46
N LEU A 49 10.70 -0.54 -2.44
CA LEU A 49 10.12 0.65 -1.84
C LEU A 49 10.93 1.04 -0.61
N PRO A 50 11.69 2.16 -0.67
CA PRO A 50 12.42 2.65 0.49
C PRO A 50 11.50 3.36 1.49
N GLN A 51 12.03 3.60 2.68
CA GLN A 51 11.39 4.48 3.67
C GLN A 51 11.00 5.83 3.06
N ASN A 52 9.81 6.33 3.41
CA ASN A 52 9.22 7.58 2.92
C ASN A 52 8.98 7.62 1.39
N GLY A 53 9.18 6.50 0.68
CA GLY A 53 8.86 6.41 -0.74
C GLY A 53 7.35 6.37 -0.96
N ILE A 54 6.90 7.08 -2.00
CA ILE A 54 5.51 7.05 -2.47
C ILE A 54 5.51 6.38 -3.84
N VAL A 55 4.67 5.35 -4.01
CA VAL A 55 4.55 4.60 -5.26
C VAL A 55 3.12 4.71 -5.78
N GLY A 56 2.99 5.15 -7.03
CA GLY A 56 1.75 5.10 -7.79
C GLY A 56 1.75 3.89 -8.72
N ILE A 57 0.68 3.09 -8.69
CA ILE A 57 0.48 1.98 -9.63
C ILE A 57 -0.59 2.40 -10.64
N ILE A 58 -0.20 2.49 -11.92
CA ILE A 58 -1.07 2.96 -13.00
C ILE A 58 -1.20 1.86 -14.05
N GLY A 59 -2.39 1.71 -14.62
CA GLY A 59 -2.66 0.76 -15.70
C GLY A 59 -4.16 0.55 -15.90
N PRO A 60 -4.57 -0.08 -17.00
CA PRO A 60 -5.98 -0.35 -17.28
C PRO A 60 -6.61 -1.33 -16.25
N ASN A 61 -7.93 -1.46 -16.29
CA ASN A 61 -8.63 -2.44 -15.48
C ASN A 61 -8.18 -3.86 -15.86
N GLY A 62 -7.95 -4.69 -14.84
CA GLY A 62 -7.42 -6.04 -15.04
C GLY A 62 -5.92 -6.14 -15.32
N ALA A 63 -5.14 -5.05 -15.23
CA ALA A 63 -3.67 -5.07 -15.30
C ALA A 63 -2.99 -5.62 -14.03
N GLY A 64 -3.75 -6.21 -13.10
CA GLY A 64 -3.24 -6.81 -11.88
C GLY A 64 -3.03 -5.86 -10.68
N LYS A 65 -3.33 -4.56 -10.79
CA LYS A 65 -3.09 -3.58 -9.70
C LYS A 65 -3.53 -4.08 -8.31
N THR A 66 -4.78 -4.56 -8.20
CA THR A 66 -5.32 -5.15 -6.97
C THR A 66 -4.55 -6.41 -6.53
N THR A 67 -4.06 -7.21 -7.47
CA THR A 67 -3.22 -8.38 -7.19
C THR A 67 -1.88 -8.00 -6.57
N ILE A 68 -1.21 -6.93 -7.00
CA ILE A 68 -0.01 -6.42 -6.31
C ILE A 68 -0.32 -6.08 -4.85
N PHE A 69 -1.42 -5.35 -4.59
CA PHE A 69 -1.80 -5.01 -3.21
C PHE A 69 -2.07 -6.28 -2.38
N LYS A 70 -2.79 -7.25 -2.93
CA LYS A 70 -3.04 -8.53 -2.25
C LYS A 70 -1.75 -9.30 -1.93
N MET A 71 -0.77 -9.30 -2.85
CA MET A 71 0.53 -9.93 -2.61
C MET A 71 1.33 -9.21 -1.51
N ILE A 72 1.34 -7.87 -1.52
CA ILE A 72 1.97 -7.07 -0.46
C ILE A 72 1.33 -7.34 0.90
N MET A 73 0.00 -7.50 0.96
CA MET A 73 -0.73 -7.83 2.18
C MET A 73 -0.62 -9.31 2.59
N GLY A 74 0.07 -10.15 1.81
CA GLY A 74 0.18 -11.60 2.04
C GLY A 74 -1.13 -12.38 1.79
N GLN A 75 -2.14 -11.76 1.20
CA GLN A 75 -3.43 -12.38 0.86
C GLN A 75 -3.37 -13.19 -0.43
N GLU A 76 -2.34 -12.99 -1.24
CA GLU A 76 -2.08 -13.70 -2.49
C GLU A 76 -0.60 -14.04 -2.54
N GLN A 77 -0.25 -15.22 -3.08
CA GLN A 77 1.14 -15.60 -3.25
C GLN A 77 1.59 -15.40 -4.71
N PRO A 78 2.83 -14.96 -4.94
CA PRO A 78 3.40 -14.97 -6.28
C PRO A 78 3.60 -16.42 -6.75
N ASP A 79 3.55 -16.66 -8.05
CA ASP A 79 3.81 -18.00 -8.61
C ASP A 79 5.31 -18.31 -8.64
N LYS A 80 6.14 -17.27 -8.77
CA LYS A 80 7.60 -17.31 -8.68
C LYS A 80 8.13 -16.06 -8.00
N GLY A 81 9.34 -16.15 -7.46
CA GLY A 81 9.98 -15.04 -6.77
C GLY A 81 9.39 -14.79 -5.38
N SER A 82 9.57 -13.57 -4.86
CA SER A 82 9.13 -13.22 -3.50
C SER A 82 8.75 -11.76 -3.37
N PHE A 83 7.68 -11.52 -2.60
CA PHE A 83 7.37 -10.22 -2.00
C PHE A 83 7.74 -10.27 -0.52
N THR A 84 8.57 -9.33 -0.07
CA THR A 84 9.00 -9.18 1.32
C THR A 84 8.54 -7.84 1.85
N VAL A 85 7.94 -7.85 3.04
CA VAL A 85 7.56 -6.65 3.80
C VAL A 85 8.52 -6.52 4.97
N GLY A 86 9.08 -5.32 5.18
CA GLY A 86 10.04 -5.08 6.26
C GLY A 86 9.45 -5.33 7.65
N GLU A 87 10.26 -5.82 8.58
CA GLU A 87 9.80 -6.24 9.91
C GLU A 87 9.16 -5.12 10.75
N THR A 88 9.59 -3.88 10.53
CA THR A 88 9.07 -2.69 11.22
C THR A 88 7.79 -2.14 10.59
N VAL A 89 7.36 -2.68 9.45
CA VAL A 89 6.22 -2.16 8.69
C VAL A 89 4.92 -2.57 9.37
N LYS A 90 4.08 -1.58 9.66
CA LYS A 90 2.67 -1.80 9.98
C LYS A 90 1.85 -1.46 8.74
N LEU A 91 1.29 -2.48 8.10
CA LEU A 91 0.47 -2.30 6.91
C LEU A 91 -0.89 -1.71 7.28
N ALA A 92 -1.29 -0.66 6.59
CA ALA A 92 -2.64 -0.13 6.57
C ALA A 92 -3.16 -0.17 5.13
N TYR A 93 -4.39 -0.63 4.95
CA TYR A 93 -5.01 -0.78 3.64
C TYR A 93 -6.40 -0.17 3.65
N VAL A 94 -6.71 0.56 2.58
CA VAL A 94 -8.04 1.11 2.33
C VAL A 94 -8.49 0.54 0.98
N ASP A 95 -9.58 -0.22 1.00
CA ASP A 95 -10.12 -0.81 -0.21
C ASP A 95 -10.86 0.25 -1.05
N GLN A 96 -10.79 0.12 -2.37
CA GLN A 96 -11.55 0.94 -3.32
C GLN A 96 -13.06 0.72 -3.19
N SER A 97 -13.49 -0.49 -2.78
CA SER A 97 -14.91 -0.86 -2.77
C SER A 97 -15.75 -0.19 -1.68
N HIS A 98 -15.15 0.56 -0.73
CA HIS A 98 -15.83 1.17 0.42
C HIS A 98 -16.71 0.21 1.24
N SER A 99 -16.60 -1.10 1.02
CA SER A 99 -17.54 -2.08 1.56
C SER A 99 -17.42 -2.28 3.07
N ASP A 100 -16.32 -1.83 3.67
CA ASP A 100 -16.03 -1.92 5.11
C ASP A 100 -16.28 -0.62 5.89
N ILE A 101 -16.82 0.44 5.26
CA ILE A 101 -17.04 1.74 5.94
C ILE A 101 -18.37 1.80 6.70
N ASP A 102 -19.26 0.81 6.54
CA ASP A 102 -20.60 0.75 7.15
C ASP A 102 -20.77 -0.36 8.23
N ARG A 103 -19.73 -0.68 9.01
CA ARG A 103 -19.89 -1.56 10.19
C ARG A 103 -19.39 -0.97 11.50
#